data_AF-A0A9X3DRZ5-F1
#
_entry.id   AF-A0A9X3DRZ5-F1
#
_cell.length_a   1.000
_cell.length_b   1.000
_cell.length_c   1.000
_cell.angle_alpha   90.00
_cell.angle_beta   90.00
_cell.angle_gamma   90.00
#
_symmetry.space_group_name_H-M   'P 1'
#
loop_
_entity.id
_entity.type
_entity.pdbx_description
1 polymer ?
#
loop_
_entity_poly.entity_id
_entity_poly.type
_entity_poly.pdbx_seq_one_letter_code
_entity_poly.pdbx_strand_id
1 'polypeptide(L)' 'MSTLETIYSDLSEIALKLDSIPKQIQEVPDLEHRENILLIGKALSHIFELQHNLQKFRSDLETIQEKK' A
#
# COMPACT_ATOMS: atom_id res chain seq x y z
N MET A 1 -13.33 7.78 -14.33
CA MET A 1 -12.44 7.07 -13.40
C MET A 1 -13.26 6.02 -12.70
N SER A 2 -12.86 4.76 -12.79
CA SER A 2 -13.57 3.65 -12.11
C SER A 2 -13.25 3.65 -10.61
N THR A 3 -14.16 3.15 -9.77
CA THR A 3 -13.94 3.02 -8.33
C THR A 3 -12.64 2.27 -7.99
N LEU A 4 -12.25 1.30 -8.83
CA LEU A 4 -11.01 0.54 -8.68
C LEU A 4 -9.76 1.40 -8.93
N GLU A 5 -9.79 2.27 -9.93
CA GLU A 5 -8.69 3.22 -10.19
C GLU A 5 -8.52 4.21 -9.05
N THR A 6 -9.62 4.69 -8.46
CA THR A 6 -9.58 5.55 -7.27
C THR A 6 -8.94 4.82 -6.09
N ILE A 7 -9.35 3.58 -5.79
CA ILE A 7 -8.76 2.77 -4.71
C ILE A 7 -7.25 2.57 -4.94
N TYR A 8 -6.82 2.32 -6.18
CA TYR A 8 -5.40 2.19 -6.50
C TYR A 8 -4.60 3.47 -6.26
N SER A 9 -5.16 4.60 -6.66
CA SER A 9 -4.56 5.91 -6.45
C SER A 9 -4.41 6.19 -4.96
N ASP A 10 -5.47 5.97 -4.18
CA ASP A 10 -5.49 6.20 -2.73
C ASP A 10 -4.46 5.32 -2.02
N LEU A 11 -4.39 4.02 -2.35
CA LEU A 11 -3.40 3.11 -1.78
C LEU A 11 -1.97 3.54 -2.10
N SER A 12 -1.74 4.06 -3.32
CA SER A 12 -0.41 4.55 -3.72
C SER A 12 -0.02 5.81 -2.96
N GLU A 13 -0.96 6.75 -2.77
CA GLU A 13 -0.72 7.96 -2.00
C GLU A 13 -0.43 7.65 -0.53
N ILE A 14 -1.17 6.72 0.07
CA ILE A 14 -0.94 6.28 1.45
C ILE A 14 0.42 5.60 1.59
N ALA A 15 0.81 4.75 0.63
CA ALA A 15 2.13 4.12 0.64
C ALA A 15 3.26 5.16 0.60
N LEU A 16 3.16 6.19 -0.25
CA LEU A 16 4.15 7.27 -0.33
C LEU A 16 4.25 8.05 0.98
N LYS A 17 3.10 8.37 1.60
CA LYS A 17 3.08 9.05 2.90
C LYS A 17 3.75 8.20 3.96
N LEU A 18 3.41 6.91 4.06
CA LEU A 18 3.99 6.00 5.05
C LEU A 18 5.49 5.78 4.84
N ASP A 19 5.98 5.67 3.60
CA ASP A 19 7.43 5.52 3.32
C ASP A 19 8.26 6.75 3.74
N SER A 20 7.63 7.93 3.82
CA SER A 20 8.30 9.16 4.26
C SER A 20 8.47 9.26 5.79
N ILE A 21 7.65 8.55 6.57
CA ILE A 21 7.63 8.67 8.03
C ILE A 21 8.89 8.08 8.70
N PRO A 22 9.42 6.90 8.31
CA PRO A 22 10.64 6.37 8.90
C PRO A 22 11.84 7.32 8.78
N LYS A 23 11.91 8.12 7.70
CA LYS A 23 12.97 9.13 7.52
C LYS A 23 12.83 10.28 8.53
N GLN A 24 11.60 10.73 8.79
CA GLN A 24 11.31 11.74 9.82
C GLN A 24 11.56 11.21 11.23
N ILE A 25 11.29 9.93 11.47
CA ILE A 25 11.48 9.28 12.76
C ILE A 25 12.96 9.04 13.08
N GLN A 26 13.80 8.69 12.10
CA GLN A 26 15.24 8.44 12.32
C GLN A 26 16.01 9.65 12.85
N GLU A 27 15.46 10.87 12.72
CA GLU A 27 16.04 12.09 13.29
C GLU A 27 15.85 12.18 14.82
N VAL A 28 15.08 11.28 15.44
CA VAL A 28 14.76 11.26 16.88
C VAL A 28 15.00 9.86 17.50
N PRO A 29 15.95 9.69 18.43
CA PRO A 29 16.51 8.37 18.80
C PRO A 29 15.76 7.61 19.92
N ASP A 30 14.47 7.85 20.15
CA ASP A 30 13.72 7.23 21.25
C ASP A 30 13.17 5.82 20.91
N LEU A 31 12.89 5.00 21.93
CA LEU A 31 12.38 3.63 21.82
C LEU A 31 10.94 3.57 21.28
N GLU A 32 10.08 4.52 21.64
CA GLU A 32 8.70 4.61 21.12
C GLU A 32 8.69 4.77 19.59
N HIS A 33 9.74 5.41 19.06
CA HIS A 33 9.94 5.63 17.64
C HIS A 33 10.32 4.34 16.88
N ARG A 34 10.97 3.36 17.53
CA ARG A 34 11.24 2.04 16.92
C ARG A 34 9.98 1.22 16.73
N GLU A 35 9.05 1.27 17.68
CA GLU A 35 7.74 0.61 17.54
C GLU A 35 6.92 1.26 16.42
N ASN A 36 6.94 2.60 16.33
CA ASN A 36 6.31 3.32 15.22
C ASN A 36 6.89 2.93 13.85
N ILE A 37 8.22 2.81 13.71
CA ILE A 37 8.84 2.31 12.46
C ILE A 37 8.35 0.91 12.11
N LEU A 38 8.28 0.00 13.09
CA LEU A 38 7.81 -1.37 12.87
C LEU A 38 6.33 -1.39 12.43
N LEU A 39 5.47 -0.57 13.06
CA LEU A 39 4.06 -0.46 12.69
C LEU A 39 3.89 0.11 11.27
N ILE A 40 4.68 1.11 10.90
CA ILE A 40 4.70 1.67 9.54
C ILE A 40 5.13 0.61 8.52
N GLY A 41 6.18 -0.16 8.82
CA GLY A 41 6.62 -1.26 7.95
C GLY A 41 5.54 -2.31 7.74
N LYS A 42 4.80 -2.68 8.79
CA LYS A 42 3.65 -3.60 8.68
C LYS A 42 2.52 -3.02 7.83
N ALA A 43 2.20 -1.74 8.03
CA ALA A 43 1.17 -1.07 7.24
C ALA A 43 1.52 -1.02 5.74
N LEU A 44 2.78 -0.72 5.41
CA LEU A 44 3.29 -0.76 4.04
C LEU A 44 3.17 -2.16 3.42
N SER A 45 3.54 -3.20 4.16
CA SER A 45 3.41 -4.60 3.70
C SER A 45 1.97 -4.94 3.33
N HIS A 46 1.00 -4.59 4.18
CA HIS A 46 -0.42 -4.84 3.91
C HIS A 46 -0.94 -4.05 2.71
N ILE A 47 -0.49 -2.80 2.52
CA ILE A 47 -0.87 -1.99 1.36
C ILE A 47 -0.35 -2.62 0.07
N PHE A 48 0.90 -3.10 0.05
CA PHE A 48 1.45 -3.78 -1.12
C PHE A 48 0.71 -5.09 -1.44
N GLU A 49 0.35 -5.87 -0.41
CA GLU A 49 -0.47 -7.08 -0.61
C GLU A 49 -1.86 -6.75 -1.17
N LEU A 50 -2.52 -5.71 -0.66
CA LEU A 50 -3.81 -5.22 -1.19
C LEU A 50 -3.68 -4.79 -2.66
N GLN A 51 -2.65 -4.00 -2.98
CA GLN A 51 -2.38 -3.59 -4.35
C GLN A 51 -2.09 -4.77 -5.27
N HIS A 52 -1.35 -5.79 -4.81
CA HIS A 52 -1.09 -7.00 -5.59
C HIS A 52 -2.39 -7.79 -5.85
N ASN A 53 -3.20 -7.98 -4.81
CA ASN A 53 -4.45 -8.72 -4.91
C ASN A 53 -5.45 -8.06 -5.86
N LEU A 54 -5.61 -6.73 -5.77
CA LEU A 54 -6.47 -5.98 -6.69
C LEU A 54 -6.03 -6.12 -8.15
N GLN A 55 -4.72 -6.27 -8.39
CA GLN A 55 -4.13 -6.35 -9.73
C GLN A 55 -4.41 -7.72 -10.33
N LYS A 56 -4.23 -8.75 -9.51
CA LYS A 56 -4.59 -10.13 -9.86
C LYS A 56 -6.08 -10.28 -10.15
N PHE A 57 -6.95 -9.72 -9.29
CA PHE A 57 -8.40 -9.74 -9.52
C PHE A 57 -8.79 -9.04 -10.82
N ARG A 58 -8.16 -7.91 -11.16
CA ARG A 58 -8.40 -7.23 -12.43
C ARG A 58 -8.00 -8.11 -13.63
N SER A 59 -6.82 -8.72 -13.57
CA SER A 59 -6.34 -9.64 -14.61
C SER A 59 -7.25 -10.86 -14.79
N ASP A 60 -7.75 -11.43 -13.69
CA ASP A 60 -8.67 -12.56 -13.70
C ASP A 60 -10.01 -12.18 -14.34
N LEU A 61 -10.53 -10.98 -14.06
CA LEU A 61 -11.76 -10.46 -14.66
C LEU A 61 -11.62 -10.18 -16.16
N GLU A 62 -10.50 -9.59 -16.59
CA GLU A 62 -10.19 -9.37 -18.02
C GLU A 62 -10.11 -10.72 -18.77
N THR A 63 -9.45 -11.71 -18.17
CA THR A 63 -9.35 -13.09 -18.72
C THR A 63 -10.72 -13.77 -18.85
N ILE A 64 -11.64 -13.53 -17.92
CA ILE A 64 -13.01 -14.11 -17.97
C ILE A 64 -13.86 -13.43 -19.05
N GLN A 65 -13.67 -12.13 -19.30
CA GLN A 65 -14.38 -11.42 -20.37
C GLN A 65 -13.92 -11.86 -21.77
N GLU A 66 -12.63 -12.15 -21.99
CA GLU A 66 -12.12 -12.61 -23.28
C GLU A 66 -12.54 -14.06 -23.65
N LYS A 67 -12.95 -14.86 -22.65
CA LYS A 67 -13.39 -16.25 -22.84
C LYS A 67 -14.90 -16.41 -23.09
N LYS A 68 -15.66 -15.31 -23.18
CA LYS A 68 -17.09 -15.29 -23.50
C LYS A 68 -17.32 -14.76 -24.92
#